data_AF-A0A2A7I1Y7-F1
#
_entry.id   AF-A0A2A7I1Y7-F1
#
_cell.length_a   1.000
_cell.length_b   1.000
_cell.length_c   1.000
_cell.angle_alpha   90.00
_cell.angle_beta   90.00
_cell.angle_gamma   90.00
#
_symmetry.space_group_name_H-M   'P 1'
#
loop_
_entity.id
_entity.type
_entity.pdbx_description
1 polymer ?
#
loop_
_entity_poly.entity_id
_entity_poly.type
_entity_poly.pdbx_seq_one_letter_code
_entity_poly.pdbx_strand_id
1 'polypeptide(L)'
;MSTYYVFLTDIFGLLQPSLYFKIRNILKGWFDPIAVSAGFNNGAEIFWIPADLAIENQFLQVHLLPIELSAVAKLTSAGNFDPLASGHLGRTHWEVVNGVEQFLSEVYVTVQDEELISKLIFHECMHNKLRLDGNQLHPQGGLASAILSPMTNLTPQNKNMMSAGLRTPRKQWPNVVPFLVQRRIRRDAGDPLWYI
;
A
#
# COMPACT_ATOMS: atom_id res chain seq x y z
N MET A 1 -1.20 10.72 -24.34
CA MET A 1 -1.01 11.36 -23.02
C MET A 1 -1.02 10.25 -21.97
N SER A 2 -0.18 10.30 -20.93
CA SER A 2 -0.04 9.22 -19.95
C SER A 2 -0.55 9.66 -18.56
N THR A 3 -1.21 8.74 -17.87
CA THR A 3 -1.69 8.89 -16.48
C THR A 3 -1.03 7.83 -15.61
N TYR A 4 -0.66 8.17 -14.37
CA TYR A 4 -0.18 7.20 -13.40
C TYR A 4 -1.34 6.63 -12.58
N TYR A 5 -1.39 5.31 -12.35
CA TYR A 5 -2.47 4.70 -11.58
C TYR A 5 -1.97 4.15 -10.24
N VAL A 6 -2.78 4.38 -9.20
CA VAL A 6 -2.65 3.74 -7.88
C VAL A 6 -3.95 3.02 -7.59
N PHE A 7 -3.85 1.74 -7.34
CA PHE A 7 -4.99 0.87 -7.04
C PHE A 7 -5.04 0.57 -5.55
N LEU A 8 -6.20 0.80 -4.95
CA LEU A 8 -6.48 0.52 -3.55
C LEU A 8 -7.53 -0.57 -3.47
N THR A 9 -7.34 -1.50 -2.54
CA THR A 9 -8.27 -2.61 -2.33
C THR A 9 -8.76 -2.61 -0.89
N ASP A 10 -10.08 -2.63 -0.68
CA ASP A 10 -10.72 -2.84 0.62
C ASP A 10 -11.82 -3.90 0.44
N ILE A 11 -11.40 -5.15 0.26
CA ILE A 11 -12.32 -6.27 -0.03
C ILE A 11 -13.20 -6.66 1.15
N PHE A 12 -12.91 -6.16 2.34
CA PHE A 12 -13.66 -6.46 3.55
C PHE A 12 -14.60 -5.33 3.96
N GLY A 13 -14.63 -4.22 3.22
CA GLY A 13 -15.48 -3.07 3.54
C GLY A 13 -15.14 -2.46 4.90
N LEU A 14 -13.86 -2.34 5.22
CA LEU A 14 -13.37 -1.84 6.50
C LEU A 14 -13.65 -0.35 6.69
N LEU A 15 -13.72 0.39 5.59
CA LEU A 15 -13.92 1.84 5.60
C LEU A 15 -15.39 2.22 5.59
N GLN A 16 -15.73 3.29 6.32
CA GLN A 16 -17.01 3.95 6.11
C GLN A 16 -17.12 4.49 4.67
N PRO A 17 -18.31 4.42 4.03
CA PRO A 17 -18.50 4.84 2.64
C PRO A 17 -17.99 6.24 2.28
N SER A 18 -18.06 7.18 3.22
CA SER A 18 -17.59 8.55 3.04
C SER A 18 -16.06 8.66 2.92
N LEU A 19 -15.30 7.72 3.48
CA LEU A 19 -13.83 7.77 3.50
C LEU A 19 -13.21 7.44 2.14
N TYR A 20 -13.84 6.57 1.33
CA TYR A 20 -13.32 6.20 0.01
C TYR A 20 -13.03 7.41 -0.87
N PHE A 21 -13.96 8.37 -0.93
CA PHE A 21 -13.81 9.60 -1.70
C PHE A 21 -12.77 10.54 -1.10
N LYS A 22 -12.74 10.68 0.23
CA LYS A 22 -11.80 11.55 0.93
C LYS A 22 -10.35 11.08 0.76
N ILE A 23 -10.09 9.78 1.02
CA ILE A 23 -8.77 9.16 0.84
C ILE A 23 -8.32 9.30 -0.62
N ARG A 24 -9.22 9.01 -1.59
CA ARG A 24 -8.93 9.22 -3.01
C ARG A 24 -8.48 10.65 -3.30
N ASN A 25 -9.18 11.66 -2.78
CA ASN A 25 -8.85 13.06 -3.06
C ASN A 25 -7.54 13.51 -2.41
N ILE A 26 -7.27 13.07 -1.17
CA ILE A 26 -6.00 13.37 -0.48
C ILE A 26 -4.84 12.76 -1.28
N LEU A 27 -4.92 11.46 -1.58
CA LEU A 27 -3.89 10.77 -2.34
C LEU A 27 -3.73 11.35 -3.74
N LYS A 28 -4.82 11.67 -4.45
CA LYS A 28 -4.76 12.33 -5.76
C LYS A 28 -4.06 13.69 -5.65
N GLY A 29 -4.39 14.51 -4.65
CA GLY A 29 -3.74 15.79 -4.40
C GLY A 29 -2.22 15.67 -4.16
N TRP A 30 -1.75 14.55 -3.61
CA TRP A 30 -0.33 14.27 -3.44
C TRP A 30 0.32 13.69 -4.70
N PHE A 31 -0.31 12.69 -5.33
CA PHE A 31 0.25 11.97 -6.48
C PHE A 31 0.19 12.76 -7.78
N ASP A 32 -0.82 13.61 -8.02
CA ASP A 32 -0.94 14.40 -9.26
C ASP A 32 0.34 15.19 -9.57
N PRO A 33 0.85 16.08 -8.68
CA PRO A 33 2.07 16.84 -8.97
C PRO A 33 3.32 15.95 -9.06
N ILE A 34 3.36 14.84 -8.31
CA ILE A 34 4.48 13.88 -8.36
C ILE A 34 4.50 13.16 -9.72
N ALA A 35 3.34 12.71 -10.20
CA ALA A 35 3.18 12.03 -11.48
C ALA A 35 3.47 12.97 -12.65
N VAL A 36 3.00 14.21 -12.61
CA VAL A 36 3.37 15.24 -13.60
C VAL A 36 4.88 15.46 -13.62
N SER A 37 5.51 15.58 -12.45
CA SER A 37 6.97 15.72 -12.35
C SER A 37 7.72 14.50 -12.91
N ALA A 38 7.15 13.31 -12.83
CA ALA A 38 7.67 12.08 -13.42
C ALA A 38 7.33 11.94 -14.92
N GLY A 39 6.67 12.92 -15.55
CA GLY A 39 6.32 12.93 -16.96
C GLY A 39 5.04 12.16 -17.32
N PHE A 40 4.14 11.93 -16.35
CA PHE A 40 2.76 11.52 -16.61
C PHE A 40 1.90 12.78 -16.79
N ASN A 41 1.73 13.22 -18.04
CA ASN A 41 1.19 14.54 -18.37
C ASN A 41 -0.26 14.77 -17.88
N ASN A 42 -1.00 13.70 -17.56
CA ASN A 42 -2.36 13.78 -17.03
C ASN A 42 -2.42 13.62 -15.49
N GLY A 43 -1.27 13.61 -14.80
CA GLY A 43 -1.20 13.38 -13.36
C GLY A 43 -1.45 11.91 -12.98
N ALA A 44 -2.13 11.71 -11.85
CA ALA A 44 -2.42 10.41 -11.29
C ALA A 44 -3.92 10.17 -11.10
N GLU A 45 -4.35 8.91 -11.16
CA GLU A 45 -5.68 8.51 -10.73
C GLU A 45 -5.59 7.43 -9.65
N ILE A 46 -6.45 7.58 -8.64
CA ILE A 46 -6.57 6.64 -7.53
C ILE A 46 -7.88 5.88 -7.71
N PHE A 47 -7.79 4.57 -7.81
CA PHE A 47 -8.92 3.68 -8.02
C PHE A 47 -9.12 2.76 -6.84
N TRP A 48 -10.37 2.62 -6.40
CA TRP A 48 -10.79 1.53 -5.53
C TRP A 48 -11.23 0.36 -6.39
N ILE A 49 -10.61 -0.80 -6.22
CA ILE A 49 -10.91 -2.00 -6.98
C ILE A 49 -11.27 -3.15 -6.02
N PRO A 50 -12.30 -3.96 -6.33
CA PRO A 50 -12.73 -5.06 -5.47
C PRO A 50 -12.00 -6.38 -5.76
N ALA A 51 -11.00 -6.38 -6.65
CA ALA A 51 -10.34 -7.59 -7.13
C ALA A 51 -8.89 -7.29 -7.53
N ASP A 52 -8.06 -8.33 -7.63
CA ASP A 52 -6.78 -8.22 -8.28
C ASP A 52 -7.00 -7.97 -9.78
N LEU A 53 -6.43 -6.87 -10.27
CA LEU A 53 -6.32 -6.63 -11.70
C LEU A 53 -4.93 -7.07 -12.16
N ALA A 54 -4.79 -7.39 -13.45
CA ALA A 54 -3.49 -7.48 -14.07
C ALA A 54 -2.89 -6.07 -14.17
N ILE A 55 -2.36 -5.58 -13.05
CA ILE A 55 -1.80 -4.24 -12.91
C ILE A 55 -0.45 -4.22 -13.62
N GLU A 56 -0.27 -3.28 -14.54
CA GLU A 56 1.01 -3.08 -15.20
C GLU A 56 2.10 -2.79 -14.15
N ASN A 57 3.29 -3.33 -14.35
CA ASN A 57 4.40 -3.22 -13.39
C ASN A 57 4.77 -1.77 -13.03
N GLN A 58 4.40 -0.78 -13.82
CA GLN A 58 4.65 0.61 -13.47
C GLN A 58 3.71 1.15 -12.37
N PHE A 59 2.53 0.57 -12.19
CA PHE A 59 1.52 1.06 -11.25
C PHE A 59 1.61 0.38 -9.89
N LEU A 60 0.93 0.99 -8.91
CA LEU A 60 0.92 0.55 -7.52
C LEU A 60 -0.37 -0.15 -7.15
N GLN A 61 -0.28 -1.17 -6.29
CA GLN A 61 -1.43 -1.72 -5.58
C GLN A 61 -1.17 -1.70 -4.07
N VAL A 62 -2.15 -1.26 -3.29
CA VAL A 62 -2.13 -1.32 -1.83
C VAL A 62 -3.41 -1.96 -1.32
N HIS A 63 -3.27 -2.92 -0.41
CA HIS A 63 -4.40 -3.64 0.19
C HIS A 63 -4.67 -3.14 1.61
N LEU A 64 -5.88 -2.67 1.86
CA LEU A 64 -6.35 -2.32 3.19
C LEU A 64 -6.91 -3.59 3.86
N LEU A 65 -6.35 -3.94 5.01
CA LEU A 65 -6.63 -5.18 5.73
C LEU A 65 -7.01 -4.88 7.18
N PRO A 66 -7.79 -5.76 7.83
CA PRO A 66 -7.94 -5.69 9.27
C PRO A 66 -6.64 -6.20 9.93
N ILE A 67 -6.40 -5.83 11.19
CA ILE A 67 -5.13 -6.11 11.90
C ILE A 67 -4.80 -7.60 12.03
N GLU A 68 -5.82 -8.46 11.99
CA GLU A 68 -5.66 -9.89 12.18
C GLU A 68 -5.24 -10.63 10.88
N LEU A 69 -5.16 -9.92 9.75
CA LEU A 69 -4.77 -10.48 8.45
C LEU A 69 -3.58 -9.72 7.86
N SER A 70 -2.60 -10.48 7.37
CA SER A 70 -1.47 -9.97 6.61
C SER A 70 -1.23 -10.86 5.39
N ALA A 71 -1.39 -10.32 4.18
CA ALA A 71 -1.00 -11.02 2.97
C ALA A 71 0.53 -11.06 2.85
N VAL A 72 1.22 -9.99 3.24
CA VAL A 72 2.69 -9.96 3.27
C VAL A 72 3.25 -11.10 4.11
N ALA A 73 2.78 -11.29 5.35
CA ALA A 73 3.30 -12.33 6.24
C ALA A 73 3.08 -13.76 5.73
N LYS A 74 2.08 -13.96 4.87
CA LYS A 74 1.57 -15.29 4.51
C LYS A 74 1.87 -15.73 3.08
N LEU A 75 1.98 -14.78 2.17
CA LEU A 75 2.32 -15.06 0.78
C LEU A 75 3.83 -14.95 0.54
N THR A 76 4.57 -14.29 1.42
CA THR A 76 6.00 -13.98 1.23
C THR A 76 6.86 -14.57 2.35
N SER A 77 8.18 -14.56 2.15
CA SER A 77 9.19 -14.93 3.14
C SER A 77 9.37 -13.93 4.28
N ALA A 78 8.59 -12.84 4.31
CA ALA A 78 8.65 -11.80 5.35
C ALA A 78 8.33 -12.33 6.76
N GLY A 79 7.71 -13.51 6.88
CA GLY A 79 7.37 -14.14 8.15
C GLY A 79 6.20 -13.47 8.88
N ASN A 80 5.80 -14.10 9.99
CA ASN A 80 4.68 -13.63 10.82
C ASN A 80 4.93 -12.20 11.32
N PHE A 81 3.85 -11.43 11.35
CA PHE A 81 3.87 -10.04 11.80
C PHE A 81 2.58 -9.73 12.53
N ASP A 82 2.74 -9.04 13.65
CA ASP A 82 1.65 -8.50 14.45
C ASP A 82 1.70 -6.96 14.34
N PRO A 83 0.74 -6.33 13.66
CA PRO A 83 0.68 -4.88 13.52
C PRO A 83 0.51 -4.16 14.86
N LEU A 84 -0.19 -4.77 15.82
CA LEU A 84 -0.43 -4.18 17.13
C LEU A 84 0.83 -4.22 18.00
N ALA A 85 1.55 -5.34 18.00
CA ALA A 85 2.78 -5.49 18.78
C ALA A 85 3.94 -4.65 18.21
N SER A 86 3.98 -4.46 16.89
CA SER A 86 5.03 -3.69 16.22
C SER A 86 4.78 -2.18 16.20
N GLY A 87 3.53 -1.75 16.41
CA GLY A 87 3.13 -0.34 16.28
C GLY A 87 3.16 0.17 14.83
N HIS A 88 3.40 -0.70 13.85
CA HIS A 88 3.45 -0.39 12.43
C HIS A 88 2.09 -0.74 11.79
N LEU A 89 1.41 0.28 11.28
CA LEU A 89 0.08 0.14 10.64
C LEU A 89 0.16 -0.04 9.11
N GLY A 90 1.32 -0.41 8.60
CA GLY A 90 1.53 -0.77 7.21
C GLY A 90 2.72 -1.71 7.06
N ARG A 91 2.73 -2.44 5.96
CA ARG A 91 3.82 -3.34 5.62
C ARG A 91 3.98 -3.47 4.11
N THR A 92 5.20 -3.28 3.64
CA THR A 92 5.58 -3.57 2.27
C THR A 92 6.73 -4.56 2.26
N HIS A 93 6.65 -5.55 1.38
CA HIS A 93 7.72 -6.51 1.17
C HIS A 93 7.92 -6.79 -0.31
N TRP A 94 9.14 -7.21 -0.64
CA TRP A 94 9.48 -7.69 -1.97
C TRP A 94 10.43 -8.87 -1.88
N GLU A 95 10.26 -9.82 -2.79
CA GLU A 95 11.16 -10.96 -2.93
C GLU A 95 11.22 -11.44 -4.38
N VAL A 96 12.21 -12.26 -4.70
CA VAL A 96 12.39 -12.84 -6.03
C VAL A 96 11.76 -14.22 -6.08
N VAL A 97 10.69 -14.37 -6.86
CA VAL A 97 10.01 -15.65 -7.10
C VAL A 97 10.21 -16.05 -8.56
N ASN A 98 10.81 -17.21 -8.81
CA ASN A 98 11.13 -17.72 -10.15
C ASN A 98 11.88 -16.68 -11.02
N GLY A 99 12.85 -16.00 -10.43
CA GLY A 99 13.67 -14.99 -11.12
C GLY A 99 12.99 -13.64 -11.35
N VAL A 100 11.78 -13.43 -10.83
CA VAL A 100 11.04 -12.17 -10.94
C VAL A 100 10.81 -11.56 -9.57
N GLU A 101 11.28 -10.34 -9.36
CA GLU A 101 11.01 -9.58 -8.13
C GLU A 101 9.55 -9.12 -8.10
N GLN A 102 8.86 -9.39 -7.00
CA GLN A 102 7.46 -9.08 -6.78
C GLN A 102 7.30 -8.26 -5.51
N PHE A 103 6.34 -7.32 -5.52
CA PHE A 103 6.10 -6.36 -4.44
C PHE A 103 4.67 -6.52 -3.92
N LEU A 104 4.52 -6.42 -2.60
CA LEU A 104 3.23 -6.45 -1.94
C LEU A 104 3.20 -5.38 -0.84
N SER A 105 2.19 -4.53 -0.87
CA SER A 105 1.98 -3.45 0.08
C SER A 105 0.60 -3.56 0.73
N GLU A 106 0.56 -3.46 2.06
CA GLU A 106 -0.67 -3.50 2.84
C GLU A 106 -0.70 -2.45 3.94
N VAL A 107 -1.90 -1.99 4.28
CA VAL A 107 -2.18 -1.03 5.36
C VAL A 107 -3.24 -1.62 6.27
N TYR A 108 -3.00 -1.57 7.58
CA TYR A 108 -3.94 -2.12 8.57
C TYR A 108 -4.88 -1.02 9.07
N VAL A 109 -6.17 -1.22 8.87
CA VAL A 109 -7.21 -0.24 9.25
C VAL A 109 -7.60 -0.46 10.70
N THR A 110 -7.04 0.38 11.60
CA THR A 110 -7.37 0.37 13.05
C THR A 110 -8.27 1.53 13.46
N VAL A 111 -8.31 2.58 12.65
CA VAL A 111 -9.08 3.81 12.91
C VAL A 111 -9.77 4.27 11.63
N GLN A 112 -10.81 5.10 11.75
CA GLN A 112 -11.58 5.66 10.65
C GLN A 112 -11.14 7.12 10.37
N ASP A 113 -9.83 7.32 10.19
CA ASP A 113 -9.20 8.62 9.94
C ASP A 113 -8.65 8.66 8.50
N GLU A 114 -9.28 9.43 7.62
CA GLU A 114 -8.89 9.53 6.22
C GLU A 114 -7.46 10.04 6.02
N GLU A 115 -6.97 10.94 6.88
CA GLU A 115 -5.64 11.52 6.73
C GLU A 115 -4.58 10.49 7.11
N LEU A 116 -4.74 9.85 8.27
CA LEU A 116 -3.78 8.84 8.71
C LEU A 116 -3.73 7.66 7.74
N ILE A 117 -4.88 7.17 7.27
CA ILE A 117 -4.94 6.08 6.28
C ILE A 117 -4.23 6.50 4.98
N SER A 118 -4.50 7.71 4.48
CA SER A 118 -3.83 8.20 3.26
C SER A 118 -2.31 8.29 3.46
N LYS A 119 -1.85 8.75 4.62
CA LYS A 119 -0.42 8.85 4.95
C LYS A 119 0.25 7.47 4.97
N LEU A 120 -0.39 6.48 5.60
CA LEU A 120 0.08 5.10 5.63
C LEU A 120 0.13 4.52 4.21
N ILE A 121 -0.92 4.69 3.40
CA ILE A 121 -0.93 4.25 2.00
C ILE A 121 0.24 4.87 1.22
N PHE A 122 0.46 6.18 1.35
CA PHE A 122 1.56 6.84 0.66
C PHE A 122 2.92 6.33 1.14
N HIS A 123 3.10 6.12 2.45
CA HIS A 123 4.31 5.54 3.03
C HIS A 123 4.63 4.16 2.45
N GLU A 124 3.63 3.27 2.38
CA GLU A 124 3.82 1.95 1.79
C GLU A 124 4.12 2.02 0.28
N CYS A 125 3.51 2.97 -0.43
CA CYS A 125 3.86 3.25 -1.83
C CYS A 125 5.34 3.66 -1.98
N MET A 126 5.90 4.40 -1.02
CA MET A 126 7.32 4.76 -1.00
C MET A 126 8.21 3.52 -0.85
N HIS A 127 7.94 2.65 0.13
CA HIS A 127 8.66 1.38 0.27
C HIS A 127 8.63 0.57 -1.04
N ASN A 128 7.45 0.48 -1.68
CA ASN A 128 7.25 -0.30 -2.91
C ASN A 128 8.03 0.26 -4.10
N LYS A 129 7.79 1.53 -4.47
CA LYS A 129 8.38 2.10 -5.69
C LYS A 129 9.87 2.33 -5.56
N LEU A 130 10.30 2.83 -4.41
CA LEU A 130 11.71 3.14 -4.15
C LEU A 130 12.51 1.87 -3.85
N ARG A 131 11.85 0.75 -3.48
CA ARG A 131 12.49 -0.50 -3.04
C ARG A 131 13.53 -0.20 -1.95
N LEU A 132 13.06 0.51 -0.93
CA LEU A 132 13.83 0.87 0.25
C LEU A 132 13.20 0.18 1.45
N ASP A 133 14.01 -0.40 2.33
CA ASP A 133 13.51 -0.94 3.60
C ASP A 133 13.40 0.16 4.67
N GLY A 134 13.03 -0.21 5.89
CA GLY A 134 12.90 0.75 6.99
C GLY A 134 14.19 1.50 7.30
N ASN A 135 15.35 0.82 7.28
CA ASN A 135 16.64 1.44 7.59
C ASN A 135 17.05 2.47 6.54
N GLN A 136 16.55 2.34 5.32
CA GLN A 136 16.84 3.24 4.22
C GLN A 136 15.81 4.36 4.06
N LEU A 137 14.52 4.04 4.21
CA LEU A 137 13.42 4.97 3.99
C LEU A 137 13.16 5.86 5.21
N HIS A 138 13.14 5.29 6.42
CA HIS A 138 12.72 6.01 7.62
C HIS A 138 13.58 7.24 7.95
N PRO A 139 14.91 7.24 7.72
CA PRO A 139 15.74 8.44 7.91
C PRO A 139 15.40 9.62 6.99
N GLN A 140 14.60 9.43 5.94
CA GLN A 140 14.23 10.50 4.99
C GLN A 140 13.14 11.45 5.55
N GLY A 141 12.52 11.08 6.68
CA GLY A 141 11.56 11.94 7.39
C GLY A 141 10.25 12.21 6.65
N GLY A 142 9.38 13.04 7.24
CA GLY A 142 8.06 13.30 6.67
C GLY A 142 7.22 12.02 6.61
N LEU A 143 6.50 11.81 5.51
CA LEU A 143 5.74 10.56 5.31
C LEU A 143 6.63 9.33 5.10
N ALA A 144 7.95 9.48 4.96
CA ALA A 144 8.86 8.35 4.97
C ALA A 144 9.17 7.83 6.39
N SER A 145 8.79 8.55 7.46
CA SER A 145 9.16 8.21 8.84
C SER A 145 8.50 6.91 9.32
N ALA A 146 9.18 6.19 10.22
CA ALA A 146 8.66 4.96 10.83
C ALA A 146 7.33 5.14 11.58
N ILE A 147 7.16 6.30 12.22
CA ILE A 147 5.97 6.65 12.98
C ILE A 147 5.28 7.81 12.27
N LEU A 148 4.05 7.57 11.83
CA LEU A 148 3.18 8.58 11.24
C LEU A 148 2.15 9.03 12.26
N SER A 149 1.92 10.34 12.30
CA SER A 149 0.92 10.98 13.13
C SER A 149 0.09 11.95 12.29
N PRO A 150 -1.01 12.49 12.84
CA PRO A 150 -1.74 13.58 12.20
C PRO A 150 -0.86 14.80 11.87
N MET A 151 0.25 15.03 12.59
CA MET A 151 1.17 16.15 12.33
C MET A 151 2.26 15.82 11.31
N THR A 152 2.43 14.56 10.93
CA THR A 152 3.44 14.16 9.96
C THR A 152 2.99 14.59 8.55
N ASN A 153 3.83 15.38 7.88
CA ASN A 153 3.51 15.99 6.59
C ASN A 153 4.32 15.40 5.44
N LEU A 154 3.75 15.44 4.23
CA LEU A 154 4.44 15.10 3.00
C LEU A 154 5.46 16.19 2.65
N THR A 155 6.74 15.83 2.64
CA THR A 155 7.83 16.79 2.40
C THR A 155 8.18 16.91 0.91
N PRO A 156 8.84 18.00 0.49
CA PRO A 156 9.41 18.11 -0.86
C PRO A 156 10.35 16.95 -1.20
N GLN A 157 11.14 16.48 -0.24
CA GLN A 157 12.03 15.33 -0.42
C GLN A 157 11.24 14.04 -0.71
N ASN A 158 10.18 13.74 0.05
CA ASN A 158 9.33 12.58 -0.23
C ASN A 158 8.74 12.63 -1.65
N LYS A 159 8.26 13.81 -2.07
CA LYS A 159 7.72 14.04 -3.42
C LYS A 159 8.78 13.80 -4.51
N ASN A 160 9.98 14.34 -4.35
CA ASN A 160 11.06 14.20 -5.31
C ASN A 160 11.53 12.75 -5.44
N MET A 161 11.71 12.05 -4.31
CA MET A 161 12.06 10.63 -4.30
C MET A 161 10.99 9.81 -5.05
N MET A 162 9.71 10.01 -4.71
CA MET A 162 8.62 9.30 -5.37
C MET A 162 8.57 9.59 -6.86
N SER A 163 8.71 10.85 -7.28
CA SER A 163 8.74 11.24 -8.68
C SER A 163 9.80 10.48 -9.47
N ALA A 164 11.03 10.40 -8.94
CA ALA A 164 12.11 9.60 -9.54
C ALA A 164 11.78 8.10 -9.60
N GLY A 165 11.04 7.58 -8.62
CA GLY A 165 10.67 6.17 -8.53
C GLY A 165 9.46 5.76 -9.40
N LEU A 166 8.56 6.68 -9.79
CA LEU A 166 7.28 6.31 -10.40
C LEU A 166 7.42 5.53 -11.71
N ARG A 167 8.49 5.77 -12.48
CA ARG A 167 8.74 5.03 -13.74
C ARG A 167 9.42 3.68 -13.56
N THR A 168 9.93 3.37 -12.36
CA THR A 168 10.60 2.11 -12.10
C THR A 168 9.58 0.97 -12.07
N PRO A 169 9.69 -0.05 -12.93
CA PRO A 169 8.78 -1.18 -12.92
C PRO A 169 8.93 -2.01 -11.64
N ARG A 170 7.81 -2.25 -10.95
CA ARG A 170 7.63 -3.06 -9.75
C ARG A 170 6.45 -4.00 -9.98
N LYS A 171 6.74 -5.26 -10.29
CA LYS A 171 5.68 -6.26 -10.48
C LYS A 171 4.94 -6.44 -9.16
N GLN A 172 3.63 -6.26 -9.15
CA GLN A 172 2.81 -6.49 -7.96
C GLN A 172 2.59 -8.00 -7.76
N TRP A 173 2.43 -8.41 -6.51
CA TRP A 173 2.15 -9.79 -6.16
C TRP A 173 0.78 -10.23 -6.71
N PRO A 174 0.67 -11.35 -7.43
CA PRO A 174 -0.60 -11.79 -8.00
C PRO A 174 -1.45 -12.58 -6.98
N ASN A 175 -2.76 -12.63 -7.19
CA ASN A 175 -3.71 -13.46 -6.45
C ASN A 175 -3.79 -13.16 -4.93
N VAL A 176 -3.53 -11.93 -4.52
CA VAL A 176 -3.66 -11.46 -3.14
C VAL A 176 -5.14 -11.45 -2.70
N VAL A 177 -6.04 -10.93 -3.52
CA VAL A 177 -7.47 -10.85 -3.18
C VAL A 177 -8.10 -12.24 -3.03
N PRO A 178 -7.96 -13.19 -3.99
CA PRO A 178 -8.45 -14.55 -3.81
C PRO A 178 -7.93 -15.20 -2.52
N PHE A 179 -6.64 -15.03 -2.21
CA PHE A 179 -6.05 -15.52 -0.97
C PHE A 179 -6.76 -14.94 0.26
N LEU A 180 -6.92 -13.62 0.33
CA LEU A 180 -7.54 -12.95 1.46
C LEU A 180 -9.02 -13.33 1.65
N VAL A 181 -9.78 -13.45 0.56
CA VAL A 181 -11.16 -13.93 0.61
C VAL A 181 -11.22 -15.35 1.17
N GLN A 182 -10.32 -16.24 0.73
CA GLN A 182 -10.28 -17.62 1.22
C GLN A 182 -9.94 -17.67 2.72
N ARG A 183 -9.04 -16.80 3.20
CA ARG A 183 -8.71 -16.65 4.62
C ARG A 183 -9.91 -16.22 5.44
N ARG A 184 -10.66 -15.23 4.95
CA ARG A 184 -11.87 -14.75 5.61
C ARG A 184 -12.94 -15.84 5.72
N ILE A 185 -13.15 -16.61 4.65
CA ILE A 185 -14.09 -17.74 4.66
C ILE A 185 -13.71 -18.78 5.73
N ARG A 186 -12.43 -19.15 5.83
CA ARG A 186 -11.96 -20.11 6.85
C ARG A 186 -12.20 -19.60 8.27
N ARG A 187 -11.86 -18.33 8.51
CA ARG A 187 -12.10 -17.67 9.81
C ARG A 187 -13.58 -17.69 10.18
N ASP A 188 -14.44 -17.29 9.25
CA ASP A 188 -15.89 -17.20 9.49
C ASP A 188 -16.53 -18.60 9.64
N ALA A 189 -15.88 -19.65 9.13
CA ALA A 189 -16.24 -21.05 9.37
C ALA A 189 -15.72 -21.61 10.71
N GLY A 190 -14.98 -20.82 11.50
CA GLY A 190 -14.44 -21.23 12.80
C GLY A 190 -13.19 -22.11 12.70
N ASP A 191 -12.48 -22.13 11.56
CA ASP A 191 -11.21 -22.87 11.42
C ASP A 191 -10.17 -22.29 12.38
N PRO A 192 -9.70 -23.02 13.41
CA PRO A 192 -8.74 -22.47 14.38
C PRO A 192 -7.36 -22.20 13.76
N LEU A 193 -7.09 -22.62 12.52
CA LEU A 193 -5.84 -22.37 11.79
C LEU A 193 -6.00 -21.34 10.68
N TRP A 194 -7.11 -20.58 10.67
CA TRP A 194 -7.39 -19.57 9.65
C TRP A 194 -6.27 -18.52 9.49
N TYR A 195 -5.49 -18.29 10.55
CA TYR A 195 -4.38 -17.35 10.62
C TYR A 195 -3.02 -17.94 10.22
N ILE A 196 -2.88 -19.25 9.92
CA ILE A 196 -1.59 -19.90 9.58
C ILE A 196 -1.33 -19.88 8.09
#